data_AF-P49269-F1
#
_entry.id   AF-P49269-F1
#
_cell.length_a   1.000
_cell.length_b   1.000
_cell.length_c   1.000
_cell.angle_alpha   90.00
_cell.angle_beta   90.00
_cell.angle_gamma   90.00
#
_symmetry.space_group_name_H-M   'P 1'
#
loop_
_entity.id
_entity.type
_entity.pdbx_description
1 polymer ?
#
loop_
_entity_poly.entity_id
_entity_poly.type
_entity_poly.pdbx_seq_one_letter_code
_entity_poly.pdbx_strand_id
1 'polypeptide(L)' 'EIPQNLGSGIPHDRIKLPNGQWCKTPGDLCSSSSECCKAKHSNSVTYASFCSREWSGQQGLFINQCRTCNVESSMC' A
#
# COMPACT_ATOMS: atom_id res chain seq x y z
N GLU A 1 -0.66 7.55 -11.50
CA GLU A 1 0.14 6.37 -11.88
C GLU A 1 -0.76 5.15 -11.88
N ILE A 2 -0.42 4.10 -12.65
CA ILE A 2 -1.30 2.95 -12.91
C ILE A 2 -1.58 2.24 -11.57
N PRO A 3 -2.84 1.98 -11.17
CA PRO A 3 -3.18 1.36 -9.87
C PRO A 3 -2.52 0.00 -9.63
N GLN A 4 -2.04 -0.66 -10.70
CA GLN A 4 -1.24 -1.88 -10.61
C GLN A 4 0.12 -1.66 -9.93
N ASN A 5 0.76 -0.51 -10.13
CA ASN A 5 2.05 -0.16 -9.52
C ASN A 5 1.95 0.11 -8.00
N LEU A 6 0.72 0.25 -7.51
CA LEU A 6 0.47 0.37 -6.09
C LEU A 6 0.28 -1.00 -5.43
N GLY A 7 0.17 -2.08 -6.21
CA GLY A 7 -0.20 -3.39 -5.68
C GLY A 7 -1.69 -3.52 -5.40
N SER A 8 -2.54 -2.70 -6.02
CA SER A 8 -4.01 -2.74 -5.81
C SER A 8 -4.62 -4.07 -6.29
N GLY A 9 -3.94 -4.79 -7.19
CA GLY A 9 -4.30 -6.15 -7.61
C GLY A 9 -3.83 -7.26 -6.67
N ILE A 10 -3.03 -6.95 -5.64
CA ILE A 10 -2.52 -7.94 -4.69
C ILE A 10 -3.58 -8.14 -3.58
N PRO A 11 -4.02 -9.38 -3.32
CA PRO A 11 -4.93 -9.66 -2.23
C PRO A 11 -4.31 -9.21 -0.91
N HIS A 12 -5.06 -8.47 -0.09
CA HIS A 12 -4.61 -7.92 1.19
C HIS A 12 -5.57 -8.30 2.31
N ASP A 13 -5.04 -8.49 3.51
CA ASP A 13 -5.86 -8.73 4.70
C ASP A 13 -6.37 -7.40 5.23
N ARG A 14 -7.70 -7.24 5.18
CA ARG A 14 -8.37 -6.12 5.84
C ARG A 14 -8.41 -6.35 7.34
N ILE A 15 -7.42 -5.81 8.03
CA ILE A 15 -7.34 -5.83 9.49
C ILE A 15 -7.84 -4.51 10.08
N LYS A 16 -8.41 -4.59 11.29
CA LYS A 16 -8.78 -3.41 12.06
C LYS A 16 -7.55 -2.93 12.82
N LEU A 17 -7.14 -1.69 12.59
CA LEU A 17 -6.01 -1.05 13.22
C LEU A 17 -6.34 -0.63 14.67
N PRO A 18 -5.33 -0.45 15.53
CA PRO A 18 -5.54 -0.02 16.92
C PRO A 18 -6.20 1.35 17.07
N ASN A 19 -6.17 2.19 16.02
CA ASN A 19 -6.92 3.45 15.95
C ASN A 19 -8.44 3.26 15.70
N GLY A 20 -8.91 2.00 15.61
CA GLY A 20 -10.31 1.65 15.34
C GLY A 20 -10.70 1.72 13.87
N GLN A 21 -9.85 2.23 12.99
CA GLN A 21 -10.07 2.29 11.55
C GLN A 21 -9.64 0.98 10.87
N TRP A 22 -10.15 0.74 9.67
CA TRP A 22 -9.64 -0.33 8.83
C TRP A 22 -8.30 0.07 8.23
N CYS A 23 -7.45 -0.92 7.97
CA CYS A 23 -6.24 -0.67 7.21
C CYS A 23 -6.56 -0.07 5.84
N LYS A 24 -5.66 0.77 5.35
CA LYS A 24 -5.77 1.52 4.12
C LYS A 24 -5.29 0.70 2.94
N THR A 25 -6.08 0.72 1.87
CA THR A 25 -5.77 -0.08 0.69
C THR A 25 -4.69 0.59 -0.16
N PRO A 26 -4.01 -0.14 -1.05
CA PRO A 26 -2.99 0.48 -1.87
C PRO A 26 -3.58 1.57 -2.79
N GLY A 27 -3.03 2.78 -2.70
CA GLY A 27 -3.55 4.02 -3.29
C GLY A 27 -4.29 4.95 -2.33
N ASP A 28 -4.69 4.48 -1.15
CA ASP A 28 -5.22 5.36 -0.11
C ASP A 28 -4.12 6.20 0.53
N LEU A 29 -4.49 7.42 0.94
CA LEU A 29 -3.60 8.32 1.66
C LEU A 29 -3.27 7.77 3.05
N CYS A 30 -1.99 7.61 3.38
CA CYS A 30 -1.53 7.12 4.68
C CYS A 30 -0.67 8.15 5.40
N SER A 31 -0.74 8.15 6.73
CA SER A 31 0.19 8.91 7.57
C SER A 31 1.36 8.06 8.04
N SER A 32 1.20 6.73 8.09
CA SER A 32 2.24 5.81 8.51
C SER A 32 2.11 4.46 7.79
N SER A 33 3.22 3.75 7.61
CA SER A 33 3.25 2.42 6.99
C SER A 33 2.39 1.39 7.72
N SER A 34 2.22 1.56 9.03
CA SER A 34 1.33 0.74 9.87
C SER A 34 -0.15 0.91 9.54
N GLU A 35 -0.55 1.98 8.85
CA GLU A 35 -1.92 2.14 8.39
C GLU A 35 -2.22 1.32 7.15
N CYS A 36 -1.21 0.96 6.37
CA CYS A 36 -1.38 0.24 5.11
C CYS A 36 -1.73 -1.22 5.36
N CYS A 37 -2.72 -1.73 4.61
CA CYS A 37 -3.06 -3.14 4.65
C CYS A 37 -1.86 -3.97 4.19
N LYS A 38 -1.54 -5.01 4.98
CA LYS A 38 -0.56 -6.01 4.57
C LYS A 38 -1.16 -6.86 3.47
N ALA A 39 -0.38 -7.09 2.42
CA ALA A 39 -0.73 -8.12 1.44
C ALA A 39 -0.84 -9.48 2.14
N LYS A 40 -1.80 -10.29 1.68
CA LYS A 40 -1.87 -11.69 2.06
C LYS A 40 -0.57 -12.34 1.62
N HIS A 41 0.13 -12.94 2.58
CA HIS A 41 1.26 -13.78 2.25
C HIS A 41 0.76 -14.88 1.32
N SER A 42 1.24 -14.85 0.08
CA SER A 42 1.16 -16.02 -0.78
C SER A 42 2.42 -16.82 -0.48
N ASN A 43 2.30 -18.14 -0.28
CA ASN A 43 3.41 -19.00 0.16
C ASN A 43 4.70 -18.92 -0.69
N SER A 44 4.65 -18.27 -1.85
CA SER A 44 5.78 -18.11 -2.77
C SER A 44 6.18 -16.66 -3.02
N VAL A 45 5.51 -15.68 -2.41
CA VAL A 45 5.77 -14.26 -2.67
C VAL A 45 5.67 -13.44 -1.39
N THR A 46 6.81 -12.88 -0.99
CA THR A 46 6.85 -11.92 0.11
C THR A 46 6.43 -10.57 -0.44
N TYR A 47 5.37 -9.99 0.11
CA TYR A 47 4.94 -8.63 -0.22
C TYR A 47 5.20 -7.70 0.97
N ALA A 48 5.80 -6.54 0.70
CA ALA A 48 5.96 -5.47 1.66
C ALA A 48 4.94 -4.37 1.38
N SER A 49 4.17 -4.01 2.40
CA SER A 49 3.23 -2.89 2.38
C SER A 49 3.85 -1.73 3.14
N PHE A 50 3.96 -0.58 2.50
CA PHE A 50 4.56 0.62 3.08
C PHE A 50 3.87 1.89 2.59
N CYS A 51 4.07 2.98 3.33
CA CYS A 51 3.54 4.28 2.98
C CYS A 51 4.63 5.03 2.21
N SER A 52 4.42 5.26 0.92
CA SER A 52 5.38 5.93 0.04
C SER A 52 4.94 7.36 -0.26
N ARG A 53 5.89 8.27 -0.40
CA ARG A 53 5.63 9.66 -0.77
C ARG A 53 5.68 9.81 -2.29
N GLU A 54 4.57 10.17 -2.89
CA GLU A 54 4.44 10.34 -4.34
C GLU A 54 3.82 11.70 -4.70
N TRP A 55 4.17 12.20 -5.89
CA TRP A 55 3.66 13.47 -6.36
C TRP A 55 2.23 13.29 -6.90
N SER A 56 1.24 13.88 -6.24
CA SER A 56 -0.12 13.89 -6.76
C SER A 56 -0.29 15.02 -7.77
N GLY A 57 -0.35 14.68 -9.05
CA GLY A 57 -0.72 15.64 -10.10
C GLY A 57 -2.09 16.28 -9.90
N GLN A 58 -3.03 15.57 -9.25
CA GLN A 58 -4.36 16.11 -8.94
C GLN A 58 -4.35 17.17 -7.85
N GLN A 59 -3.50 17.01 -6.83
CA GLN A 59 -3.44 17.95 -5.70
C GLN A 59 -2.31 18.98 -5.85
N GLY A 60 -1.35 18.76 -6.74
CA GLY A 60 -0.18 19.63 -6.89
C GLY A 60 0.75 19.61 -5.68
N LEU A 61 0.76 18.51 -4.93
CA LEU A 61 1.56 18.34 -3.72
C LEU A 61 1.98 16.87 -3.54
N PHE A 62 3.05 16.68 -2.77
CA PHE A 62 3.48 15.34 -2.38
C PHE A 62 2.53 14.76 -1.34
N ILE A 63 1.91 13.64 -1.69
CA ILE A 63 1.06 12.87 -0.82
C ILE A 63 1.74 11.57 -0.41
N ASN A 64 1.37 11.08 0.75
CA ASN A 64 1.80 9.77 1.21
C ASN A 64 0.69 8.78 0.90
N GLN A 65 0.97 7.74 0.11
CA GLN A 65 0.01 6.72 -0.28
C GLN A 65 0.51 5.31 0.03
N CYS A 66 -0.42 4.42 0.35
CA CYS A 66 -0.10 3.03 0.60
C CYS A 66 0.32 2.35 -0.70
N ARG A 67 1.45 1.68 -0.65
CA ARG A 67 2.02 0.90 -1.74
C ARG A 67 2.34 -0.50 -1.24
N THR A 68 2.02 -1.50 -2.05
CA THR A 68 2.39 -2.89 -1.79
C THR A 68 3.26 -3.36 -2.93
N CYS A 69 4.48 -3.78 -2.60
CA CYS A 69 5.47 -4.27 -3.55
C CYS A 69 5.85 -5.70 -3.20
N ASN A 70 6.16 -6.50 -4.21
CA ASN A 70 6.84 -7.76 -3.99
C ASN A 70 8.28 -7.45 -3.54
N VAL A 71 8.75 -8.08 -2.46
CA VAL A 71 10.11 -7.87 -1.96
C VAL A 71 11.11 -8.65 -2.80
N GLU A 72 10.69 -9.77 -3.39
CA GLU A 72 11.54 -10.61 -4.25
C GLU A 72 11.54 -10.18 -5.72
N SER A 73 10.58 -9.36 -6.13
CA SER A 73 10.52 -8.84 -7.49
C SER A 73 10.72 -7.34 -7.47
N SER A 74 11.64 -6.84 -8.29
CA SER A 74 11.90 -5.40 -8.47
C SER A 74 10.69 -4.63 -9.01
N MET A 75 9.57 -5.31 -9.29
CA MET A 75 8.34 -4.75 -9.84
C MET A 75 7.33 -4.48 -8.71
N CYS A 76 7.23 -3.20 -8.40
CA CYS A 76 5.96 -2.49 -8.30
C CYS A 76 5.97 -1.37 -9.36
#